data_AF-A0AAV5SQV6-F1
#
_entry.id   AF-A0AAV5SQV6-F1
#
_cell.length_a   1.000
_cell.length_b   1.000
_cell.length_c   1.000
_cell.angle_alpha   90.00
_cell.angle_beta   90.00
_cell.angle_gamma   90.00
#
_symmetry.space_group_name_H-M   'P 1'
#
loop_
_entity.id
_entity.type
_entity.pdbx_description
1 polymer ?
#
loop_
_entity_poly.entity_id
_entity_poly.type
_entity_poly.pdbx_seq_one_letter_code
_entity_poly.pdbx_strand_id
1 'polypeptide(L)'
;VHPRYGNRDFFITGESYAGVYIPYLAREILNQTALGVFENTYFKGIAMGNAAVDYFSNYFSEALQLYSMGIIEEKHGKKIFELWEQILRGERPDKKELERISGIVTKQLGVKPLYDLKSVIVWKIMRSGTLPHLCATCSVLSKISLKHT
;
A
#
# COMPACT_ATOMS: atom_id res chain seq x y z
N VAL A 1 -23.00 -24.24 12.99
CA VAL A 1 -21.62 -24.82 12.97
C VAL A 1 -21.53 -25.80 11.81
N HIS A 2 -20.38 -25.90 11.13
CA HIS A 2 -20.12 -26.88 10.05
C HIS A 2 -19.10 -27.95 10.52
N PRO A 3 -19.54 -29.08 11.10
CA PRO A 3 -18.66 -30.02 11.82
C PRO A 3 -17.55 -30.63 10.95
N ARG A 4 -17.81 -30.80 9.66
CA ARG A 4 -16.86 -31.35 8.67
C ARG A 4 -15.55 -30.55 8.51
N TYR A 5 -15.50 -29.32 9.03
CA TYR A 5 -14.31 -28.45 8.97
C TYR A 5 -13.64 -28.26 10.34
N GLY A 6 -14.19 -28.82 11.42
CA GLY A 6 -13.73 -28.57 12.80
C GLY A 6 -12.27 -28.96 13.08
N ASN A 7 -11.75 -29.95 12.35
CA ASN A 7 -10.38 -30.45 12.51
C ASN A 7 -9.45 -30.03 11.35
N ARG A 8 -9.79 -28.97 10.61
CA ARG A 8 -8.96 -28.48 9.52
C ARG A 8 -8.19 -27.26 9.94
N ASP A 9 -6.93 -27.23 9.52
CA ASP A 9 -6.14 -26.01 9.48
C ASP A 9 -6.92 -24.91 8.77
N PHE A 10 -7.04 -23.76 9.44
CA PHE A 10 -7.74 -22.62 8.87
C PHE A 10 -6.92 -21.35 9.03
N PHE A 11 -7.16 -20.44 8.09
CA PHE A 11 -6.46 -19.17 7.94
C PHE A 11 -7.48 -18.07 7.71
N ILE A 12 -7.12 -16.84 8.10
CA ILE A 12 -7.93 -15.66 7.79
C ILE A 12 -7.15 -14.79 6.81
N THR A 13 -7.78 -14.46 5.69
CA THR A 13 -7.16 -13.65 4.64
C THR A 13 -8.05 -12.49 4.25
N GLY A 14 -7.45 -11.39 3.80
CA GLY A 14 -8.21 -10.25 3.29
C GLY A 14 -7.31 -9.15 2.74
N GLU A 15 -7.93 -8.09 2.25
CA GLU A 15 -7.26 -7.00 1.56
C GLU A 15 -7.71 -5.63 2.07
N SER A 16 -6.89 -4.60 1.87
CA SER A 16 -7.26 -3.20 2.10
C SER A 16 -7.58 -2.98 3.59
N TYR A 17 -8.81 -2.56 3.92
CA TYR A 17 -9.21 -2.30 5.29
C TYR A 17 -9.25 -3.57 6.18
N ALA A 18 -9.12 -4.76 5.58
CA ALA A 18 -8.91 -5.99 6.33
C ALA A 18 -7.62 -5.99 7.18
N GLY A 19 -6.66 -5.10 6.90
CA GLY A 19 -5.53 -4.81 7.78
C GLY A 19 -5.94 -4.34 9.18
N VAL A 20 -7.14 -3.77 9.33
CA VAL A 20 -7.76 -3.48 10.62
C VAL A 20 -8.50 -4.72 11.15
N TYR A 21 -9.37 -5.34 10.37
CA TYR A 21 -10.23 -6.41 10.90
C TYR A 21 -9.48 -7.69 11.28
N ILE A 22 -8.55 -8.13 10.45
CA ILE A 22 -7.92 -9.44 10.56
C ILE A 22 -7.06 -9.56 11.82
N PRO A 23 -6.19 -8.60 12.17
CA PRO A 23 -5.40 -8.70 13.40
C PRO A 23 -6.27 -8.73 14.66
N TYR A 24 -7.34 -7.93 14.69
CA TYR A 24 -8.27 -7.91 15.83
C TYR A 24 -9.04 -9.23 15.95
N LEU A 25 -9.54 -9.76 14.83
CA LEU A 25 -10.23 -11.05 14.80
C LEU A 25 -9.30 -12.21 15.16
N ALA A 26 -8.08 -12.23 14.63
CA ALA A 26 -7.08 -13.25 14.94
C ALA A 26 -6.73 -13.25 16.43
N ARG A 27 -6.54 -12.07 17.02
CA ARG A 27 -6.33 -11.91 18.46
C ARG A 27 -7.50 -12.47 19.26
N GLU A 28 -8.73 -12.18 18.84
CA GLU A 28 -9.92 -12.67 19.53
C GLU A 28 -10.06 -14.19 19.43
N ILE A 29 -9.81 -14.78 18.26
CA ILE A 29 -9.79 -16.23 18.08
C ILE A 29 -8.79 -16.88 19.02
N LEU A 30 -7.56 -16.34 19.11
CA LEU A 30 -6.53 -16.86 20.01
C LEU A 30 -6.96 -16.77 21.49
N ASN A 31 -7.52 -15.63 21.91
CA ASN A 31 -8.02 -15.45 23.27
C ASN A 31 -9.15 -16.44 23.60
N GLN A 32 -10.15 -16.56 22.73
CA GLN A 32 -11.28 -17.45 22.95
C GLN A 32 -10.89 -18.93 22.86
N THR A 33 -9.88 -19.27 22.07
CA THR A 33 -9.29 -20.62 22.03
C THR A 33 -8.61 -20.94 23.35
N ALA A 34 -7.84 -20.00 23.91
CA ALA A 34 -7.19 -20.18 25.21
C ALA A 34 -8.19 -20.34 26.38
N LEU A 35 -9.37 -19.74 26.25
CA LEU A 35 -10.47 -19.89 27.21
C LEU A 35 -11.32 -21.15 26.99
N GLY A 36 -11.06 -21.93 25.94
CA GLY A 36 -11.86 -23.10 25.57
C GLY A 36 -13.25 -22.78 25.00
N VAL A 37 -13.52 -21.51 24.67
CA VAL A 37 -14.81 -21.05 24.10
C VAL A 37 -14.83 -21.27 22.59
N PHE A 38 -13.71 -21.01 21.91
CA PHE A 38 -13.57 -21.27 20.48
C PHE A 38 -13.08 -22.70 20.25
N GLU A 39 -13.99 -23.58 19.84
CA GLU A 39 -13.74 -25.03 19.75
C GLU A 39 -12.69 -25.43 18.70
N ASN A 40 -12.51 -24.62 17.64
CA ASN A 40 -11.56 -24.94 16.58
C ASN A 40 -10.15 -24.41 16.91
N THR A 41 -9.30 -25.28 17.44
CA THR A 41 -7.92 -24.96 17.81
C THR A 41 -6.92 -24.98 16.64
N TYR A 42 -7.38 -25.23 15.40
CA TYR A 42 -6.54 -25.38 14.21
C TYR A 42 -6.27 -24.05 13.48
N PHE A 43 -6.31 -22.92 14.19
CA PHE A 43 -5.95 -21.63 13.61
C PHE A 43 -4.44 -21.58 13.32
N LYS A 44 -4.06 -21.37 12.05
CA LYS A 44 -2.65 -21.40 11.62
C LYS A 44 -2.06 -20.05 11.27
N GLY A 45 -2.88 -19.04 10.99
CA GLY A 45 -2.39 -17.69 10.80
C GLY A 45 -3.24 -16.82 9.88
N ILE A 46 -2.63 -15.69 9.52
CA ILE A 46 -3.26 -14.64 8.73
C ILE A 46 -2.42 -14.28 7.51
N ALA A 47 -3.07 -13.80 6.45
CA ALA A 47 -2.42 -13.13 5.33
C ALA A 47 -3.21 -11.90 4.92
N MET A 48 -2.54 -10.79 4.66
CA MET A 48 -3.21 -9.52 4.34
C MET A 48 -2.56 -8.88 3.11
N GLY A 49 -3.35 -8.64 2.06
CA GLY A 49 -2.92 -7.96 0.84
C GLY A 49 -3.15 -6.46 0.93
N ASN A 50 -2.19 -5.64 0.47
CA ASN A 50 -2.32 -4.18 0.35
C ASN A 50 -3.04 -3.52 1.55
N ALA A 51 -2.65 -3.95 2.75
CA ALA A 51 -3.46 -3.77 3.94
C ALA A 51 -3.26 -2.38 4.58
N ALA A 52 -4.34 -1.82 5.13
CA ALA A 52 -4.27 -0.66 6.01
C ALA A 52 -3.80 -1.12 7.39
N VAL A 53 -2.54 -0.84 7.74
CA VAL A 53 -1.91 -1.32 8.98
C VAL A 53 -1.58 -0.15 9.91
N ASP A 54 -0.96 0.89 9.37
CA ASP A 54 -0.67 2.13 10.10
C ASP A 54 -0.94 3.31 9.20
N TYR A 55 -1.83 4.19 9.65
CA TYR A 55 -2.34 5.30 8.85
C TYR A 55 -1.20 6.18 8.32
N PHE A 56 -0.25 6.60 9.15
CA PHE A 56 0.84 7.47 8.72
C PHE A 56 1.77 6.77 7.73
N SER A 57 2.22 5.57 8.08
CA SER A 57 3.13 4.77 7.24
C SER A 57 2.51 4.45 5.88
N ASN A 58 1.24 4.06 5.85
CA ASN A 58 0.50 3.80 4.60
C ASN A 58 0.46 5.06 3.70
N TYR A 59 0.11 6.24 4.25
CA TYR A 59 0.02 7.47 3.45
C TYR A 59 1.37 7.95 2.91
N PHE A 60 2.41 7.96 3.74
CA PHE A 60 3.72 8.46 3.29
C PHE A 60 4.46 7.48 2.37
N SER A 61 4.29 6.16 2.59
CA SER A 61 4.80 5.16 1.64
C SER A 61 4.10 5.25 0.28
N GLU A 62 2.80 5.52 0.24
CA GLU A 62 2.08 5.77 -1.01
C GLU A 62 2.66 7.00 -1.74
N ALA A 63 2.85 8.11 -1.04
CA ALA A 63 3.47 9.30 -1.64
C ALA A 63 4.88 9.01 -2.17
N LEU A 64 5.69 8.24 -1.43
CA LEU A 64 7.02 7.81 -1.87
C LEU A 64 6.97 6.90 -3.10
N GLN A 65 6.00 5.99 -3.17
CA GLN A 65 5.78 5.11 -4.32
C GLN A 65 5.34 5.90 -5.56
N LEU A 66 4.43 6.87 -5.41
CA LEU A 66 4.02 7.75 -6.50
C LEU A 66 5.16 8.64 -6.98
N TYR A 67 6.01 9.11 -6.07
CA TYR A 67 7.24 9.82 -6.40
C TYR A 67 8.22 8.95 -7.20
N SER A 68 8.49 7.72 -6.75
CA SER A 68 9.43 6.82 -7.44
C SER A 68 8.95 6.42 -8.84
N MET A 69 7.64 6.45 -9.07
CA MET A 69 7.01 6.25 -10.39
C MET A 69 7.00 7.51 -11.27
N GLY A 70 7.52 8.65 -10.80
CA GLY A 70 7.49 9.92 -11.52
C GLY A 70 6.10 10.56 -11.61
N ILE A 71 5.13 10.08 -10.83
CA ILE A 71 3.80 10.69 -10.73
C ILE A 71 3.88 11.97 -9.91
N ILE A 72 4.68 11.99 -8.84
CA ILE A 72 4.95 13.20 -8.07
C ILE A 72 6.17 13.96 -8.64
N GLU A 73 6.03 15.27 -8.82
CA GLU A 73 7.11 16.17 -9.27
C GLU A 73 8.32 16.18 -8.33
N GLU A 74 9.52 16.29 -8.93
CA GLU A 74 10.81 16.24 -8.24
C GLU A 74 10.95 17.22 -7.08
N LYS A 75 10.38 18.43 -7.21
CA LYS A 75 10.43 19.48 -6.18
C LYS A 75 9.84 19.07 -4.83
N HIS A 76 9.03 18.01 -4.78
CA HIS A 76 8.46 17.47 -3.55
C HIS A 76 9.28 16.30 -2.97
N GLY A 77 10.18 15.71 -3.75
CA GLY A 77 10.91 14.49 -3.41
C GLY A 77 11.69 14.58 -2.10
N LYS A 78 12.49 15.64 -1.92
CA LYS A 78 13.27 15.85 -0.68
C LYS A 78 12.39 15.78 0.57
N LYS A 79 11.26 16.48 0.58
CA LYS A 79 10.35 16.50 1.73
C LYS A 79 9.67 15.15 1.97
N ILE A 80 9.27 14.45 0.91
CA ILE A 80 8.69 13.10 1.02
C ILE A 80 9.70 12.13 1.63
N PHE A 81 10.95 12.16 1.19
CA PHE A 81 12.02 11.33 1.76
C PHE A 81 12.31 11.68 3.23
N GLU A 82 12.40 12.96 3.59
CA GLU A 82 12.61 13.37 4.98
C GLU A 82 11.50 12.85 5.91
N LEU A 83 10.24 12.91 5.48
CA LEU A 83 9.10 12.41 6.26
C LEU A 83 9.12 10.88 6.35
N TRP A 84 9.55 10.19 5.29
CA TRP A 84 9.72 8.74 5.31
C TRP A 84 10.82 8.31 6.29
N GLU A 85 11.96 9.00 6.29
CA GLU A 85 13.07 8.74 7.22
C GLU A 85 12.66 8.96 8.69
N GLN A 86 11.80 9.95 8.98
CA GLN A 86 11.23 10.14 10.32
C GLN A 86 10.42 8.90 10.75
N ILE A 87 9.56 8.39 9.87
CA ILE A 87 8.75 7.19 10.15
C ILE A 87 9.65 5.97 10.40
N LEU A 88 10.72 5.80 9.61
CA LEU A 88 11.69 4.72 9.80
C LEU A 88 12.42 4.79 11.16
N ARG A 89 12.56 5.99 11.73
CA ARG A 89 13.10 6.20 13.09
C ARG A 89 12.07 5.97 14.20
N GLY A 90 10.83 5.61 13.84
CA GLY A 90 9.71 5.47 14.78
C GLY A 90 9.10 6.81 15.21
N GLU A 91 9.47 7.91 14.56
CA GLU A 91 8.87 9.22 14.80
C GLU A 91 7.54 9.34 14.05
N ARG A 92 6.63 10.18 14.56
CA ARG A 92 5.34 10.46 13.90
C ARG A 92 5.38 11.85 13.27
N PRO A 93 5.26 11.95 11.94
CA PRO A 93 5.10 13.24 11.28
C PRO A 93 3.89 14.02 11.79
N ASP A 94 4.01 15.34 11.79
CA ASP A 94 2.91 16.24 12.16
C ASP A 94 1.71 16.06 11.20
N LYS A 95 0.49 16.18 11.74
CA LYS A 95 -0.74 16.06 10.95
C LYS A 95 -0.80 17.07 9.80
N LYS A 96 -0.24 18.26 9.96
CA LYS A 96 -0.17 19.28 8.89
C LYS A 96 0.70 18.81 7.72
N GLU A 97 1.75 18.05 7.98
CA GLU A 97 2.59 17.46 6.92
C GLU A 97 1.84 16.39 6.15
N LEU A 98 1.04 15.57 6.85
CA LEU A 98 0.14 14.62 6.22
C LEU A 98 -0.87 15.34 5.31
N GLU A 99 -1.54 16.38 5.80
CA GLU A 99 -2.49 17.18 5.01
C GLU A 99 -1.83 17.81 3.78
N ARG A 100 -0.61 18.33 3.94
CA ARG A 100 0.19 18.90 2.84
C ARG A 100 0.54 17.85 1.79
N ILE A 101 1.07 16.70 2.19
CA ILE A 101 1.43 15.61 1.26
C ILE A 101 0.17 15.05 0.58
N SER A 102 -0.91 14.86 1.33
CA SER A 102 -2.20 14.43 0.78
C SER A 102 -2.71 15.40 -0.29
N GLY A 103 -2.59 16.71 -0.06
CA GLY A 103 -2.94 17.73 -1.06
C GLY A 103 -2.07 17.64 -2.32
N ILE A 104 -0.76 17.38 -2.17
CA ILE A 104 0.15 17.16 -3.31
C ILE A 104 -0.26 15.92 -4.10
N VAL A 105 -0.44 14.78 -3.42
CA VAL A 105 -0.86 13.51 -4.03
C VAL A 105 -2.17 13.68 -4.79
N THR A 106 -3.19 14.24 -4.14
CA THR A 106 -4.51 14.47 -4.73
C THR A 106 -4.43 15.37 -5.96
N LYS A 107 -3.67 16.47 -5.88
CA LYS A 107 -3.50 17.40 -7.00
C LYS A 107 -2.80 16.76 -8.20
N GLN A 108 -1.79 15.91 -7.95
CA GLN A 108 -0.98 15.32 -9.03
C GLN A 108 -1.60 14.05 -9.62
N LEU A 109 -2.35 13.28 -8.84
CA LEU A 109 -3.16 12.18 -9.34
C LEU A 109 -4.41 12.68 -10.08
N GLY A 110 -5.04 13.75 -9.59
CA GLY A 110 -6.32 14.23 -10.10
C GLY A 110 -7.45 13.20 -9.86
N VAL A 111 -8.38 13.08 -10.81
CA VAL A 111 -9.54 12.16 -10.74
C VAL A 111 -9.19 10.69 -11.03
N LYS A 112 -7.91 10.32 -10.96
CA LYS A 112 -7.44 9.01 -11.41
C LYS A 112 -7.46 7.98 -10.29
N PRO A 113 -7.79 6.71 -10.60
CA PRO A 113 -7.82 5.67 -9.60
C PRO A 113 -6.40 5.35 -9.10
N LEU A 114 -6.20 5.47 -7.78
CA LEU A 114 -4.97 5.03 -7.12
C LEU A 114 -4.72 3.52 -7.28
N TYR A 115 -5.79 2.73 -7.39
CA TYR A 115 -5.73 1.29 -7.56
C TYR A 115 -5.36 0.83 -8.99
N ASP A 116 -5.29 1.75 -9.97
CA ASP A 116 -4.86 1.46 -11.35
C ASP A 116 -3.79 2.46 -11.83
N LEU A 117 -2.61 2.34 -11.21
CA LEU A 117 -1.45 3.17 -11.52
C LEU A 117 -0.95 3.00 -12.96
N LYS A 118 -1.22 1.86 -13.60
CA LYS A 118 -0.82 1.63 -15.00
C LYS A 118 -1.51 2.63 -15.91
N SER A 119 -2.83 2.79 -15.76
CA SER A 119 -3.60 3.77 -16.51
C SER A 119 -3.18 5.21 -16.20
N VAL A 120 -2.77 5.49 -14.96
CA VAL A 120 -2.24 6.81 -14.56
C VAL A 120 -0.93 7.13 -15.29
N ILE A 121 0.01 6.20 -15.26
CA ILE A 121 1.34 6.37 -15.87
C ILE A 121 1.22 6.54 -17.38
N VAL A 122 0.47 5.65 -18.05
CA VAL A 122 0.24 5.74 -19.51
C VAL A 122 -0.33 7.10 -19.88
N TRP A 123 -1.34 7.57 -19.16
CA TRP A 123 -1.91 8.88 -19.42
C TRP A 123 -0.92 10.03 -19.22
N LYS A 124 -0.06 9.95 -18.20
CA LYS A 124 0.92 11.00 -17.91
C LYS A 124 1.95 11.12 -19.05
N ILE A 125 2.42 9.99 -19.57
CA ILE A 125 3.31 9.92 -20.74
C ILE A 125 2.62 10.53 -21.98
N MET A 126 1.35 10.19 -22.23
CA MET A 126 0.62 10.70 -23.40
C MET A 126 0.42 12.22 -23.36
N ARG A 127 0.32 12.83 -22.16
CA ARG A 127 0.13 14.29 -22.01
C ARG A 127 1.40 15.11 -21.97
N SER A 128 2.52 14.55 -21.49
CA SER A 128 3.76 15.31 -21.35
C SER A 128 4.45 15.59 -22.69
N GLY A 129 4.02 14.96 -23.78
CA GLY A 129 4.63 15.10 -25.11
C GLY A 129 6.08 14.58 -25.20
N THR A 130 6.66 14.21 -24.07
CA THR A 130 7.96 13.56 -23.96
C THR A 130 7.81 12.09 -24.30
N LEU A 131 8.27 11.72 -25.50
CA LEU A 131 8.58 10.33 -25.82
C LEU A 131 9.50 9.75 -24.71
N PRO A 132 9.42 8.44 -24.41
CA PRO A 132 10.14 7.78 -23.30
C PRO A 132 11.67 7.95 -23.31
N HIS A 133 12.25 8.51 -24.36
CA HIS A 133 13.68 8.65 -24.58
C HIS A 133 14.34 9.78 -23.76
N LEU A 134 13.56 10.70 -23.16
CA LEU A 134 14.08 11.86 -22.41
C LEU A 134 13.93 11.77 -20.89
N CYS A 135 13.24 10.75 -20.38
CA CYS A 135 13.07 10.56 -18.95
C CYS A 135 14.15 9.59 -18.45
N ALA A 136 15.08 10.06 -17.62
CA ALA A 136 16.17 9.24 -17.06
C ALA A 136 15.65 7.97 -16.35
N THR A 137 14.42 7.99 -15.82
CA THR A 137 13.75 6.82 -15.21
C THR A 137 13.03 5.91 -16.22
N CYS A 138 12.73 6.37 -17.45
CA CYS A 138 12.15 5.52 -18.51
C CYS A 138 13.18 4.60 -19.19
N SER A 139 14.48 4.89 -19.06
CA SER A 139 15.54 4.00 -19.56
C SER A 139 15.48 2.59 -18.93
N VAL A 140 14.93 2.49 -17.71
CA VAL A 140 14.71 1.22 -17.00
C VAL A 140 13.45 0.51 -17.49
N LEU A 141 12.36 1.25 -17.72
CA LEU A 141 11.06 0.68 -18.14
C LEU A 141 11.04 0.28 -19.63
N SER A 142 11.75 0.99 -20.51
CA SER A 142 11.87 0.63 -21.94
C SER A 142 12.52 -0.75 -22.15
N LYS A 143 13.36 -1.22 -21.21
CA LYS A 143 13.96 -2.55 -21.26
C LYS A 143 13.03 -3.68 -20.83
N ILE A 144 11.94 -3.38 -20.11
CA ILE A 144 10.98 -4.37 -19.61
C ILE A 144 9.85 -4.61 -20.62
N SER A 145 9.47 -3.58 -21.40
CA SER A 145 8.36 -3.68 -22.37
C SER A 145 8.71 -4.42 -23.68
N LEU A 146 9.98 -4.69 -23.97
CA LEU A 146 10.42 -5.28 -25.25
C LEU A 146 10.73 -6.79 -25.18
N LYS A 147 10.36 -7.49 -24.10
CA LYS A 147 10.60 -8.95 -23.96
C LYS A 147 9.36 -9.84 -24.14
N HIS A 148 8.20 -9.27 -24.47
CA HIS A 148 6.98 -10.04 -24.73
C HIS A 148 6.22 -9.49 -25.95
N THR A 149 6.83 -9.66 -27.13
CA THR A 149 6.15 -9.78 -28.43
C THR A 149 6.94 -10.77 -29.27
#